data_AF-A0A0Q9X600-F1
#
_entry.id   AF-A0A0Q9X600-F1
#
_cell.length_a   1.000
_cell.length_b   1.000
_cell.length_c   1.000
_cell.angle_alpha   90.00
_cell.angle_beta   90.00
_cell.angle_gamma   90.00
#
_symmetry.space_group_name_H-M   'P 1'
#
loop_
_entity.id
_entity.type
_entity.pdbx_description
1 polymer ?
#
loop_
_entity_poly.entity_id
_entity_poly.type
_entity_poly.pdbx_seq_one_letter_code
_entity_poly.pdbx_strand_id
1 'polypeptide(L)' 'MRQKACQVHQTRPVMNNGYLNFVRSFRKKHCGLKPQELIKIAARAWCSLSEDKKNRYRRMARNKPNNLFESI' A
#
# COMPACT_ATOMS: atom_id res chain seq x y z
N MET A 1 16.18 8.45 23.10
CA MET A 1 14.79 8.05 22.79
C MET A 1 14.71 7.71 21.30
N ARG A 2 14.65 6.43 20.94
CA ARG A 2 14.61 6.02 19.51
C ARG A 2 13.19 6.20 18.99
N GLN A 3 13.00 7.11 18.05
CA GLN A 3 11.78 7.17 17.25
C GLN A 3 11.61 5.80 16.58
N LYS A 4 10.58 5.04 16.99
CA LYS A 4 10.17 3.83 16.27
C LYS A 4 9.50 4.30 14.98
N ALA A 5 10.30 4.68 13.99
CA ALA A 5 9.84 4.82 12.62
C ALA A 5 9.23 3.47 12.22
N CYS A 6 7.96 3.47 11.85
CA CYS A 6 7.31 2.28 11.32
C CYS A 6 8.15 1.78 10.16
N GLN A 7 8.86 0.67 10.35
CA GLN A 7 9.76 0.10 9.35
C GLN A 7 8.89 -0.45 8.22
N VAL A 8 8.52 0.46 7.33
CA VAL A 8 7.99 0.14 6.02
C VAL A 8 9.15 -0.50 5.30
N HIS A 9 9.31 -1.82 5.38
CA HIS A 9 10.23 -2.54 4.51
C HIS A 9 9.88 -2.15 3.05
N GLN A 10 10.65 -1.20 2.51
CA GLN A 10 10.54 -0.68 1.15
C GLN A 10 11.34 -1.59 0.24
N THR A 11 10.83 -2.78 -0.10
CA THR A 11 11.52 -3.61 -1.10
C THR A 11 10.60 -4.41 -2.03
N ARG A 12 9.27 -4.22 -1.99
CA ARG A 12 8.41 -4.82 -3.01
C ARG A 12 8.00 -3.78 -4.05
N PRO A 13 8.18 -4.06 -5.35
CA PRO A 13 7.77 -3.16 -6.43
C PRO A 13 6.30 -2.80 -6.27
N VAL A 14 5.90 -1.63 -6.80
CA VAL A 14 4.50 -1.21 -6.85
C VAL A 14 3.71 -2.36 -7.46
N MET A 15 2.97 -3.09 -6.63
CA MET A 15 2.19 -4.23 -7.08
C MET A 15 1.02 -3.67 -7.89
N ASN A 16 0.68 -4.34 -8.99
CA ASN A 16 -0.49 -4.03 -9.82
C ASN A 16 -1.80 -4.39 -9.08
N ASN A 17 -1.97 -3.87 -7.87
CA ASN A 17 -3.10 -4.16 -7.00
C ASN A 17 -3.48 -2.91 -6.20
N GLY A 18 -4.65 -2.36 -6.51
CA GLY A 18 -5.18 -1.16 -5.84
C GLY A 18 -5.35 -1.35 -4.33
N TYR A 19 -5.66 -2.55 -3.86
CA TYR A 19 -5.79 -2.84 -2.43
C TYR A 19 -4.45 -2.68 -1.71
N LEU A 20 -3.34 -3.16 -2.29
CA LEU A 20 -2.03 -3.10 -1.65
C LEU A 20 -1.48 -1.66 -1.63
N ASN A 21 -1.79 -0.87 -2.66
CA ASN A 21 -1.52 0.58 -2.66
C ASN A 21 -2.32 1.32 -1.58
N PHE A 22 -3.58 0.91 -1.37
CA PHE A 22 -4.39 1.41 -0.27
C PHE A 22 -3.79 1.04 1.10
N VAL A 23 -3.46 -0.23 1.34
CA VAL A 23 -2.84 -0.70 2.60
C VAL A 23 -1.53 0.05 2.89
N ARG A 24 -0.72 0.32 1.86
CA ARG A 24 0.52 1.11 2.00
C ARG A 24 0.24 2.53 2.48
N SER A 25 -0.79 3.18 1.93
CA SER A 25 -1.22 4.52 2.33
C SER A 25 -1.90 4.52 3.71
N PHE A 26 -2.69 3.48 3.99
CA PHE A 26 -3.36 3.26 5.26
C PHE A 26 -2.35 3.11 6.40
N ARG A 27 -1.28 2.34 6.18
CA ARG A 27 -0.22 2.18 7.18
C ARG A 27 0.49 3.47 7.54
N LYS A 28 0.70 4.39 6.58
CA LYS A 28 1.30 5.70 6.88
C LYS A 28 0.47 6.52 7.84
N LYS A 29 -0.85 6.33 7.84
CA LYS A 29 -1.79 7.04 8.74
C LYS A 29 -1.97 6.34 10.08
N HIS A 30 -1.69 5.04 10.15
CA HIS A 30 -1.86 4.20 11.35
C HIS A 30 -0.52 3.64 11.84
N CYS A 31 0.47 4.52 11.95
CA CYS A 31 1.80 4.24 12.47
C CYS A 31 1.73 3.89 13.96
N GLY A 32 1.61 2.61 14.30
CA GLY A 32 1.50 2.13 15.68
C GLY A 32 0.70 0.84 15.84
N LEU A 33 -0.11 0.48 14.85
CA LEU A 33 -0.84 -0.79 14.84
C LEU A 33 0.10 -1.96 14.54
N LYS A 34 -0.15 -3.10 15.20
CA LYS A 34 0.48 -4.37 14.82
C LYS A 34 0.10 -4.73 13.38
N PRO A 35 1.00 -5.32 12.58
CA PRO A 35 0.73 -5.62 11.17
C PRO A 35 -0.57 -6.40 10.92
N GLN A 36 -0.88 -7.40 11.76
CA GLN A 36 -2.09 -8.22 11.63
C GLN A 36 -3.38 -7.39 11.82
N GLU A 37 -3.43 -6.56 12.87
CA GLU A 37 -4.57 -5.70 13.14
C GLU A 37 -4.74 -4.63 12.07
N LEU A 38 -3.62 -4.08 11.60
CA LEU A 38 -3.62 -3.13 10.49
C LEU A 38 -4.23 -3.72 9.22
N ILE A 39 -3.91 -4.98 8.87
CA ILE A 39 -4.49 -5.64 7.69
C ILE A 39 -5.98 -5.89 7.87
N LYS A 40 -6.43 -6.33 9.05
CA LYS A 40 -7.86 -6.54 9.33
C LYS A 40 -8.66 -5.24 9.19
N ILE A 41 -8.16 -4.15 9.76
CA ILE A 41 -8.81 -2.84 9.69
C ILE A 41 -8.76 -2.30 8.26
N ALA A 42 -7.62 -2.42 7.58
CA ALA A 42 -7.49 -2.00 6.20
C ALA A 42 -8.42 -2.78 5.26
N ALA A 43 -8.62 -4.08 5.47
CA ALA A 43 -9.57 -4.87 4.69
C ALA A 43 -11.00 -4.34 4.84
N ARG A 44 -11.44 -4.08 6.08
CA ARG A 44 -12.76 -3.50 6.36
C ARG A 44 -12.91 -2.11 5.73
N ALA A 45 -11.91 -1.25 5.90
CA ALA A 45 -11.88 0.08 5.32
C ALA A 45 -11.87 0.06 3.79
N TRP A 46 -11.20 -0.90 3.17
CA TRP A 46 -11.20 -1.07 1.72
C TRP A 46 -12.58 -1.49 1.21
N CYS A 47 -13.26 -2.43 1.89
CA CYS A 47 -14.61 -2.84 1.52
C CYS A 47 -15.60 -1.67 1.58
N SER A 48 -15.45 -0.75 2.56
CA SER A 48 -16.31 0.44 2.69
C SER A 48 -15.95 1.60 1.76
N LEU A 49 -14.85 1.53 1.00
CA LEU A 49 -14.55 2.55 -0.01
C LEU A 49 -15.50 2.45 -1.22
N SER A 50 -15.94 3.61 -1.70
CA SER A 50 -16.60 3.72 -3.00
C SER A 50 -15.67 3.33 -4.14
N GLU A 51 -16.27 2.92 -5.25
CA GLU A 51 -15.56 2.42 -6.42
C GLU A 51 -14.62 3.47 -7.03
N ASP A 52 -14.99 4.75 -7.01
CA ASP A 52 -14.14 5.87 -7.45
C ASP A 52 -12.87 6.01 -6.62
N LYS A 53 -12.98 5.83 -5.31
CA LYS A 53 -11.82 5.87 -4.39
C LYS A 53 -10.93 4.66 -4.63
N LYS A 54 -11.49 3.48 -4.86
CA LYS A 54 -10.72 2.27 -5.25
C LYS A 54 -10.02 2.46 -6.59
N ASN A 55 -10.69 3.08 -7.58
CA ASN A 55 -10.14 3.40 -8.89
C ASN A 55 -8.88 4.27 -8.82
N ARG A 56 -8.83 5.24 -7.89
CA ARG A 56 -7.61 6.03 -7.66
C ARG A 56 -6.40 5.15 -7.33
N TYR A 57 -6.56 4.17 -6.44
CA TYR A 57 -5.46 3.26 -6.05
C TYR A 57 -5.13 2.23 -7.15
N ARG A 58 -6.10 1.84 -7.98
CA ARG A 58 -5.87 1.00 -9.17
C ARG A 58 -5.06 1.74 -10.23
N ARG A 59 -5.33 3.03 -10.46
CA ARG A 59 -4.55 3.86 -11.40
C ARG A 59 -3.10 4.04 -10.97
N MET A 60 -2.84 4.14 -9.66
CA MET A 60 -1.46 4.14 -9.14
C MET A 60 -0.67 2.87 -9.48
N ALA A 61 -1.36 1.75 -9.72
CA ALA A 61 -0.76 0.48 -10.12
C ALA A 61 -0.40 0.41 -11.62
N ARG A 62 -1.01 1.27 -12.46
CA ARG A 62 -0.80 1.29 -13.92
C ARG A 62 0.42 2.08 -14.37
N ASN A 63 0.98 2.95 -13.51
CA ASN A 63 2.17 3.73 -13.84
C ASN A 63 3.44 2.89 -13.59
N LYS A 64 3.81 2.05 -14.56
CA LYS A 64 5.20 1.60 -14.71
C LYS A 64 5.84 2.40 -15.85
N PRO A 65 6.98 3.08 -15.68
CA PRO A 65 7.93 3.21 -16.78
C PRO A 65 8.50 1.80 -17.05
N ASN A 66 8.39 1.35 -18.29
CA ASN A 66 8.76 0.01 -18.77
C ASN A 66 10.28 -0.27 -18.82
N ASN A 67 11.09 0.15 -17.84
CA ASN A 67 12.55 0.00 -17.95
C ASN A 67 13.17 -0.67 -16.71
N LEU A 68 12.87 -1.94 -16.44
CA LEU A 68 13.57 -2.69 -15.37
C LEU A 68 13.56 -4.21 -15.55
N PHE A 69 13.68 -4.71 -16.79
CA PHE A 69 13.96 -6.13 -17.04
C PHE A 69 14.74 -6.40 -18.35
N GLU A 70 15.71 -5.56 -18.70
CA GLU A 70 16.70 -5.85 -19.76
C GLU A 70 18.08 -5.45 -19.22
N SER A 71 18.67 -6.27 -18.35
CA SER A 71 20.08 -6.24 -17.95
C SER A 71 20.39 -7.49 -17.11
N ILE A 72 20.45 -8.65 -17.77
CA ILE A 72 21.32 -9.77 -17.38
C ILE A 72 22.06 -10.18 -18.63
#